data_AF-A0A485MHQ6-F1
#
_entry.id   AF-A0A485MHQ6-F1
#
_cell.length_a   1.000
_cell.length_b   1.000
_cell.length_c   1.000
_cell.angle_alpha   90.00
_cell.angle_beta   90.00
_cell.angle_gamma   90.00
#
_symmetry.space_group_name_H-M   'P 1'
#
loop_
_entity.id
_entity.type
_entity.pdbx_description
1 polymer ?
#
loop_
_entity_poly.entity_id
_entity_poly.type
_entity_poly.pdbx_seq_one_letter_code
_entity_poly.pdbx_strand_id
1 'polypeptide(L)'
;MSCVVQSTGQMQCKVYDSLLALPQDLQAARALCVVALLLALLGLLVYLAGAKCTTCVEDKDSKARLVLVSGIIFVISGVLTLIPVCWTAHTIIRDFYNPLVAEAQKRELGASLYLGWAASGLLLLGGGLLCCTCPSGGARGSNHYMARYSASAAHGTSQGPSEYPAKNYV
;
A
#
# COMPACT_ATOMS: atom_id res chain seq x y z
N MET A 1 3.81 -25.34 10.25
CA MET A 1 4.31 -25.93 11.49
C MET A 1 3.22 -25.82 12.53
N SER A 2 2.99 -26.89 13.28
CA SER A 2 2.18 -26.87 14.50
C SER A 2 3.13 -27.14 15.66
N CYS A 3 3.15 -26.25 16.63
CA CYS A 3 3.90 -26.44 17.86
C CYS A 3 2.92 -26.71 18.98
N VAL A 4 3.15 -27.80 19.72
CA VAL A 4 2.40 -28.14 20.92
C VAL A 4 3.36 -28.10 22.11
N VAL A 5 2.91 -27.49 23.20
CA VAL A 5 3.62 -27.52 24.48
C VAL A 5 2.94 -28.58 25.32
N GLN A 6 3.67 -29.64 25.66
CA GLN A 6 3.17 -30.64 26.59
C GLN A 6 3.40 -30.17 28.03
N SER A 7 2.59 -30.64 28.98
CA SER A 7 2.71 -30.27 30.41
C SER A 7 4.07 -30.61 31.05
N THR A 8 4.88 -31.45 30.38
CA THR A 8 6.28 -31.75 30.74
C THR A 8 7.25 -30.61 30.38
N GLY A 9 6.76 -29.51 29.81
CA GLY A 9 7.56 -28.36 29.38
C GLY A 9 8.28 -28.55 28.04
N GLN A 10 8.12 -29.70 27.38
CA GLN A 10 8.69 -29.92 26.06
C GLN A 10 7.82 -29.29 24.98
N MET A 11 8.44 -28.44 24.15
CA MET A 11 7.85 -27.94 22.91
C MET A 11 8.18 -28.89 21.76
N GLN A 12 7.15 -29.43 21.11
CA GLN A 12 7.31 -30.25 19.92
C GLN A 12 6.69 -29.52 18.73
N CYS A 13 7.53 -29.09 17.80
CA CYS A 13 7.10 -28.48 16.54
C CYS A 13 7.20 -29.50 15.42
N LYS A 14 6.05 -29.85 14.84
CA LYS A 14 5.99 -30.71 13.65
C LYS A 14 5.68 -29.87 12.42
N VAL A 15 6.50 -30.02 11.38
CA VAL A 15 6.18 -29.46 10.06
C VAL A 15 5.02 -30.27 9.48
N TYR A 16 4.11 -29.60 8.77
CA TYR A 16 3.00 -30.32 8.11
C TYR A 16 3.60 -31.13 6.95
N ASP A 17 3.64 -32.46 7.08
CA ASP A 17 4.29 -33.37 6.14
C ASP A 17 3.55 -33.47 4.77
N SER A 18 2.33 -32.94 4.65
CA SER A 18 1.58 -32.96 3.39
C SER A 18 0.60 -31.79 3.28
N LEU A 19 0.57 -31.14 2.11
CA LEU A 19 -0.39 -30.10 1.75
C LEU A 19 -1.85 -30.57 1.82
N LEU A 20 -2.08 -31.89 1.74
CA LEU A 20 -3.39 -32.54 1.74
C LEU A 20 -4.02 -32.74 3.13
N ALA A 21 -3.25 -32.55 4.21
CA ALA A 21 -3.73 -32.70 5.60
C ALA A 21 -4.18 -31.37 6.24
N LEU A 22 -4.22 -30.30 5.45
CA LEU A 22 -4.59 -28.95 5.88
C LEU A 22 -5.99 -28.61 5.34
N PRO A 23 -6.91 -28.01 6.13
CA PRO A 23 -8.22 -27.61 5.62
C PRO A 23 -8.06 -26.68 4.42
N GLN A 24 -8.88 -26.86 3.38
CA GLN A 24 -8.77 -26.15 2.09
C GLN A 24 -8.70 -24.62 2.24
N ASP A 25 -9.39 -24.07 3.25
CA ASP A 25 -9.35 -22.65 3.59
C ASP A 25 -7.96 -22.14 3.95
N LEU A 26 -7.16 -22.95 4.67
CA LEU A 26 -5.79 -22.61 5.02
C LEU A 26 -4.83 -22.73 3.84
N GLN A 27 -5.10 -23.64 2.90
CA GLN A 27 -4.32 -23.76 1.68
C GLN A 27 -4.56 -22.56 0.75
N ALA A 28 -5.82 -22.15 0.60
CA ALA A 28 -6.18 -20.93 -0.12
C ALA A 28 -5.58 -19.67 0.53
N ALA A 29 -5.65 -19.56 1.86
CA ALA A 29 -5.03 -18.45 2.59
C ALA A 29 -3.51 -18.38 2.39
N ARG A 30 -2.81 -19.51 2.37
CA ARG A 30 -1.36 -19.54 2.07
C ARG A 30 -1.08 -19.05 0.65
N ALA A 31 -1.83 -19.53 -0.34
CA ALA A 31 -1.65 -19.10 -1.72
C ALA A 31 -1.87 -17.58 -1.86
N LEU A 32 -2.93 -17.05 -1.26
CA LEU A 32 -3.22 -15.61 -1.24
C LEU A 32 -2.10 -14.80 -0.58
N CYS A 33 -1.58 -15.25 0.57
CA CYS A 33 -0.46 -14.58 1.24
C CYS A 33 0.81 -14.59 0.39
N VAL A 34 1.14 -15.70 -0.28
CA VAL A 34 2.33 -15.79 -1.15
C VAL A 34 2.18 -14.87 -2.35
N VAL A 35 1.02 -14.88 -3.02
CA VAL A 35 0.74 -13.98 -4.15
C VAL A 35 0.81 -12.53 -3.70
N ALA A 36 0.25 -12.19 -2.55
CA ALA A 36 0.31 -10.83 -2.02
C ALA A 36 1.76 -10.40 -1.73
N LEU A 37 2.59 -11.26 -1.14
CA LEU A 37 4.01 -10.96 -0.91
C LEU A 37 4.78 -10.73 -2.22
N LEU A 38 4.51 -11.54 -3.26
CA LEU A 38 5.11 -11.35 -4.58
C LEU A 38 4.68 -10.02 -5.21
N LEU A 39 3.41 -9.65 -5.08
CA LEU A 39 2.91 -8.34 -5.54
C LEU A 39 3.55 -7.18 -4.77
N ALA A 40 3.68 -7.28 -3.45
CA ALA A 40 4.38 -6.26 -2.65
C ALA A 40 5.84 -6.11 -3.07
N LEU A 41 6.54 -7.23 -3.33
CA LEU A 41 7.93 -7.21 -3.81
C LEU A 41 8.04 -6.54 -5.18
N LEU A 42 7.15 -6.90 -6.12
CA LEU A 42 7.10 -6.27 -7.44
C LEU A 42 6.78 -4.77 -7.33
N GLY A 43 5.82 -4.39 -6.48
CA GLY A 43 5.49 -2.98 -6.20
C GLY A 43 6.70 -2.21 -5.66
N LEU A 44 7.48 -2.82 -4.76
CA LEU A 44 8.70 -2.22 -4.23
C LEU A 44 9.76 -2.00 -5.32
N LEU A 45 9.97 -2.98 -6.20
CA LEU A 45 10.92 -2.84 -7.32
C LEU A 45 10.49 -1.72 -8.29
N VAL A 46 9.20 -1.63 -8.60
CA VAL A 46 8.64 -0.55 -9.44
C VAL A 46 8.80 0.81 -8.75
N TYR A 47 8.60 0.89 -7.44
CA TYR A 47 8.82 2.11 -6.66
C TYR A 47 10.29 2.55 -6.71
N LEU A 48 11.24 1.62 -6.52
CA LEU A 48 12.68 1.91 -6.59
C LEU A 48 13.11 2.40 -7.97
N ALA A 49 12.49 1.90 -9.05
CA ALA A 49 12.70 2.40 -10.41
C ALA A 49 12.14 3.82 -10.63
N GLY A 50 11.05 4.18 -9.94
CA GLY A 50 10.45 5.52 -9.97
C GLY A 50 11.10 6.54 -9.02
N ALA A 51 11.96 6.10 -8.10
CA ALA A 51 12.62 6.95 -7.12
C ALA A 51 13.60 7.94 -7.77
N LYS A 52 13.75 9.13 -7.17
CA LYS A 52 14.64 10.19 -7.67
C LYS A 52 16.12 9.77 -7.71
N CYS A 53 16.51 8.82 -6.85
CA CYS A 53 17.89 8.32 -6.75
C CYS A 53 18.26 7.29 -7.83
N THR A 54 17.30 6.86 -8.66
CA THR A 54 17.51 5.85 -9.72
C THR A 54 17.46 6.52 -11.10
N THR A 55 18.56 6.46 -11.85
CA THR A 55 18.70 6.95 -13.24
C THR A 55 18.27 5.90 -14.27
N CYS A 56 17.36 4.97 -13.95
CA CYS A 56 16.86 3.99 -14.93
C CYS A 56 15.93 4.62 -15.99
N VAL A 57 15.31 5.77 -15.68
CA VAL A 57 14.41 6.51 -16.57
C VAL A 57 14.79 7.98 -16.49
N GLU A 58 14.92 8.66 -17.63
CA GLU A 58 15.25 10.10 -17.67
C GLU A 58 14.01 11.00 -17.63
N ASP A 59 12.88 10.48 -18.10
CA ASP A 59 11.63 11.21 -18.21
C ASP A 59 10.89 11.37 -16.86
N LYS A 60 10.48 12.61 -16.54
CA LYS A 60 9.85 12.97 -15.26
C LYS A 60 8.42 12.45 -15.15
N ASP A 61 7.66 12.47 -16.24
CA ASP A 61 6.28 11.98 -16.28
C ASP A 61 6.23 10.46 -16.13
N SER A 62 7.14 9.75 -16.78
CA SER A 62 7.30 8.31 -16.65
C SER A 62 7.64 7.89 -15.21
N LYS A 63 8.50 8.64 -14.50
CA LYS A 63 8.77 8.39 -13.07
C LYS A 63 7.53 8.57 -12.20
N ALA A 64 6.74 9.63 -12.43
CA ALA A 64 5.51 9.86 -11.68
C ALA A 64 4.49 8.73 -11.89
N ARG A 65 4.36 8.24 -13.13
CA ARG A 65 3.50 7.09 -13.45
C ARG A 65 3.98 5.80 -12.79
N LEU A 66 5.29 5.54 -12.73
CA LEU A 66 5.84 4.36 -12.04
C LEU A 66 5.53 4.40 -10.54
N VAL A 67 5.68 5.57 -9.88
CA VAL A 67 5.35 5.73 -8.47
C VAL A 67 3.85 5.49 -8.23
N LEU A 68 2.98 6.04 -9.08
CA LEU A 68 1.54 5.80 -8.99
C LEU A 68 1.18 4.31 -9.16
N VAL A 69 1.75 3.65 -10.16
CA VAL A 69 1.54 2.21 -10.41
C VAL A 69 2.02 1.38 -9.21
N SER A 70 3.18 1.72 -8.61
CA SER A 70 3.66 1.05 -7.40
C SER A 70 2.69 1.20 -6.23
N GLY A 71 2.08 2.39 -6.06
CA GLY A 71 1.08 2.64 -5.02
C GLY A 71 -0.16 1.77 -5.20
N ILE A 72 -0.68 1.66 -6.43
CA ILE A 72 -1.84 0.79 -6.75
C ILE A 72 -1.52 -0.68 -6.44
N ILE A 73 -0.33 -1.15 -6.84
CA ILE A 73 0.12 -2.52 -6.56
C ILE A 73 0.20 -2.77 -5.04
N PHE A 74 0.72 -1.81 -4.27
CA PHE A 74 0.76 -1.92 -2.80
C PHE A 74 -0.64 -1.95 -2.17
N VAL A 75 -1.59 -1.16 -2.66
CA VAL A 75 -2.98 -1.21 -2.19
C VAL A 75 -3.60 -2.57 -2.48
N ILE A 76 -3.48 -3.08 -3.72
CA ILE A 76 -3.99 -4.40 -4.09
C ILE A 76 -3.36 -5.49 -3.22
N SER A 77 -2.04 -5.43 -3.02
CA SER A 77 -1.33 -6.36 -2.13
C SER A 77 -1.84 -6.29 -0.69
N GLY A 78 -2.10 -5.09 -0.15
CA GLY A 78 -2.62 -4.89 1.19
C GLY A 78 -4.04 -5.45 1.38
N VAL A 79 -4.91 -5.29 0.38
CA VAL A 79 -6.24 -5.91 0.39
C VAL A 79 -6.13 -7.44 0.31
N LEU A 80 -5.24 -7.97 -0.54
CA LEU A 80 -5.07 -9.40 -0.72
C LEU A 80 -4.49 -10.09 0.53
N THR A 81 -3.69 -9.40 1.36
CA THR A 81 -3.28 -9.89 2.68
C THR A 81 -4.38 -9.76 3.73
N LEU A 82 -5.25 -8.76 3.63
CA LEU A 82 -6.33 -8.54 4.60
C LEU A 82 -7.39 -9.65 4.54
N ILE A 83 -7.76 -10.11 3.34
CA ILE A 83 -8.79 -11.14 3.11
C ILE A 83 -8.51 -12.42 3.94
N PRO A 84 -7.37 -13.10 3.81
CA PRO A 84 -7.10 -14.33 4.56
C PRO A 84 -6.96 -14.09 6.07
N VAL A 85 -6.45 -12.93 6.50
CA VAL A 85 -6.32 -12.58 7.94
C VAL A 85 -7.70 -12.37 8.56
N CYS A 86 -8.58 -11.62 7.90
CA CYS A 86 -9.96 -11.42 8.36
C CYS A 86 -10.78 -12.71 8.30
N TRP A 87 -10.61 -13.51 7.25
CA TRP A 87 -11.29 -14.80 7.14
C TRP A 87 -10.90 -15.75 8.27
N THR A 88 -9.60 -15.92 8.50
CA THR A 88 -9.10 -16.79 9.58
C THR A 88 -9.55 -16.30 10.95
N ALA A 89 -9.47 -14.99 11.23
CA ALA A 89 -10.03 -14.41 12.46
C ALA A 89 -11.54 -14.71 12.62
N HIS A 90 -12.32 -14.53 11.55
CA HIS A 90 -13.76 -14.80 11.57
C HIS A 90 -14.07 -16.28 11.84
N THR A 91 -13.35 -17.22 11.24
CA THR A 91 -13.53 -18.65 11.50
C THR A 91 -13.23 -19.02 12.95
N ILE A 92 -12.15 -18.45 13.53
CA ILE A 92 -11.77 -18.68 14.92
C ILE A 92 -12.85 -18.16 15.87
N ILE A 93 -13.32 -16.92 15.66
CA ILE A 93 -14.36 -16.31 16.48
C ILE A 93 -15.66 -17.12 16.38
N ARG A 94 -16.05 -17.58 15.17
CA ARG A 94 -17.25 -18.39 15.00
C ARG A 94 -17.15 -19.72 15.74
N ASP A 95 -15.97 -20.36 15.72
CA ASP A 95 -15.74 -21.62 16.44
C ASP A 95 -15.80 -21.44 17.97
N PHE A 96 -15.37 -20.29 18.49
CA PHE A 96 -15.49 -19.96 19.92
C PHE A 96 -16.93 -19.94 20.41
N TYR A 97 -17.86 -19.42 19.61
CA TYR A 97 -19.28 -19.29 19.96
C TYR A 97 -20.12 -20.51 19.55
N ASN A 98 -19.51 -21.54 18.94
CA ASN A 98 -20.24 -22.71 18.48
C ASN A 98 -20.46 -23.70 19.64
N PRO A 99 -21.72 -23.97 20.04
CA PRO A 99 -22.02 -24.86 21.17
C PRO A 99 -21.66 -26.33 20.91
N LEU A 100 -21.33 -26.70 19.66
CA LEU A 100 -20.91 -28.04 19.27
C LEU A 100 -19.41 -28.29 19.51
N VAL A 101 -18.64 -27.26 19.88
CA VAL A 101 -17.20 -27.35 20.14
C VAL A 101 -16.98 -27.49 21.64
N ALA A 102 -16.29 -28.55 22.06
CA ALA A 102 -15.94 -28.75 23.47
C ALA A 102 -15.05 -27.59 23.97
N GLU A 103 -15.26 -27.14 25.22
CA GLU A 103 -14.48 -26.05 25.84
C GLU A 103 -12.97 -26.25 25.74
N ALA A 104 -12.49 -27.50 25.83
CA ALA A 104 -11.07 -27.85 25.70
C ALA A 104 -10.49 -27.67 24.28
N GLN A 105 -11.33 -27.45 23.25
CA GLN A 105 -10.93 -27.24 21.85
C GLN A 105 -11.09 -25.79 21.38
N LYS A 106 -11.49 -24.85 22.25
CA LYS A 106 -11.57 -23.44 21.89
C LYS A 106 -10.20 -22.91 21.47
N ARG A 107 -10.15 -22.26 20.30
CA ARG A 107 -8.90 -21.83 19.63
C ARG A 107 -8.67 -20.35 19.81
N GLU A 108 -7.61 -19.91 20.47
CA GLU A 108 -7.33 -18.47 20.60
C GLU A 108 -6.76 -17.81 19.34
N LEU A 109 -6.89 -16.48 19.25
CA LEU A 109 -6.29 -15.67 18.20
C LEU A 109 -4.76 -15.69 18.34
N GLY A 110 -4.06 -16.20 17.34
CA GLY A 110 -2.59 -16.21 17.34
C GLY A 110 -1.96 -14.83 17.09
N ALA A 111 -0.76 -14.60 17.62
CA ALA A 111 -0.01 -13.36 17.47
C ALA A 111 0.22 -12.93 15.99
N SER A 112 0.32 -13.90 15.08
CA SER A 112 0.52 -13.64 13.64
C SER A 112 -0.64 -12.92 12.97
N LEU A 113 -1.88 -13.04 13.50
CA LEU A 113 -3.05 -12.33 12.96
C LEU A 113 -2.92 -10.82 13.19
N TYR A 114 -2.46 -10.40 14.37
CA TYR A 114 -2.23 -8.99 14.67
C TYR A 114 -1.13 -8.40 13.79
N LEU A 115 -0.04 -9.15 13.57
CA LEU A 115 1.01 -8.78 12.62
C LEU A 115 0.47 -8.66 11.19
N GLY A 116 -0.45 -9.56 10.78
CA GLY A 116 -1.12 -9.50 9.49
C GLY A 116 -1.95 -8.23 9.30
N TRP A 117 -2.75 -7.84 10.30
CA TRP A 117 -3.49 -6.58 10.27
C TRP A 117 -2.58 -5.36 10.24
N ALA A 118 -1.53 -5.34 11.06
CA ALA A 118 -0.55 -4.26 11.05
C ALA A 118 0.14 -4.14 9.68
N ALA A 119 0.57 -5.25 9.10
CA ALA A 119 1.20 -5.29 7.78
C ALA A 119 0.25 -4.81 6.68
N SER A 120 -0.99 -5.30 6.66
CA SER A 120 -2.01 -4.86 5.70
C SER A 120 -2.29 -3.36 5.83
N GLY A 121 -2.46 -2.85 7.05
CA GLY A 121 -2.65 -1.43 7.33
C GLY A 121 -1.47 -0.59 6.82
N LEU A 122 -0.24 -1.04 7.05
CA LEU A 122 0.96 -0.35 6.58
C LEU A 122 1.07 -0.34 5.04
N LEU A 123 0.72 -1.45 4.38
CA LEU A 123 0.68 -1.54 2.91
C LEU A 123 -0.39 -0.65 2.30
N LEU A 124 -1.57 -0.57 2.91
CA LEU A 124 -2.67 0.29 2.46
C LEU A 124 -2.34 1.77 2.67
N LEU A 125 -1.79 2.14 3.82
CA LEU A 125 -1.37 3.51 4.10
C LEU A 125 -0.21 3.92 3.18
N GLY A 126 0.81 3.07 3.05
CA GLY A 126 1.94 3.31 2.16
C GLY A 126 1.52 3.43 0.70
N GLY A 127 0.71 2.49 0.19
CA GLY A 127 0.16 2.54 -1.16
C GLY A 127 -0.74 3.75 -1.38
N GLY A 128 -1.58 4.10 -0.41
CA GLY A 128 -2.45 5.28 -0.44
C GLY A 128 -1.66 6.59 -0.54
N LEU A 129 -0.60 6.75 0.28
CA LEU A 129 0.28 7.92 0.22
C LEU A 129 1.00 8.04 -1.13
N LEU A 130 1.43 6.92 -1.71
CA LEU A 130 2.04 6.86 -3.05
C LEU A 130 1.04 7.20 -4.17
N CYS A 131 -0.24 6.84 -4.01
CA CYS A 131 -1.29 7.26 -4.93
C CYS A 131 -1.63 8.74 -4.79
N CYS A 132 -1.62 9.29 -3.57
CA CYS A 132 -1.93 10.69 -3.29
C CYS A 132 -0.79 11.66 -3.66
N THR A 133 0.43 11.17 -3.91
CA THR A 133 1.58 11.99 -4.33
C THR A 133 1.56 12.34 -5.82
N CYS A 134 0.41 12.20 -6.48
CA CYS A 134 0.21 12.65 -7.85
C CYS A 134 0.58 14.14 -7.99
N PRO A 135 1.50 14.50 -8.90
CA PRO A 135 1.58 15.86 -9.37
C PRO A 135 0.31 16.11 -10.19
N SER A 136 -0.56 17.01 -9.72
CA SER A 136 -1.71 17.49 -10.47
C SER A 136 -1.26 17.98 -11.86
N GLY A 137 -1.43 17.14 -12.88
CA GLY A 137 -0.86 17.37 -14.20
C GLY A 137 -1.39 16.41 -15.25
N GLY A 138 -2.71 16.45 -15.51
CA GLY A 138 -3.27 16.04 -16.82
C GLY A 138 -4.36 14.97 -16.81
N ALA A 139 -5.54 15.40 -17.29
CA ALA A 139 -6.76 14.66 -17.67
C ALA A 139 -7.79 14.47 -16.52
N ARG A 140 -8.92 15.19 -16.44
CA ARG A 140 -9.79 15.83 -17.45
C ARG A 140 -10.70 16.89 -16.77
N GLY A 141 -10.93 18.03 -17.44
CA GLY A 141 -12.15 18.83 -17.30
C GLY A 141 -11.97 20.26 -16.73
N SER A 142 -11.95 21.24 -17.64
CA SER A 142 -12.33 22.67 -17.46
C SER A 142 -12.30 23.28 -16.05
N ASN A 143 -11.30 24.11 -15.76
CA ASN A 143 -11.47 25.54 -15.51
C ASN A 143 -10.17 26.14 -14.99
N HIS A 144 -9.57 26.96 -15.85
CA HIS A 144 -9.01 28.27 -15.52
C HIS A 144 -8.56 28.49 -14.07
N TYR A 145 -7.31 28.12 -13.74
CA TYR A 145 -6.57 28.82 -12.69
C TYR A 145 -5.13 29.00 -13.16
N MET A 146 -4.87 30.18 -13.72
CA MET A 146 -3.53 30.75 -13.79
C MET A 146 -3.04 30.96 -12.35
N ALA A 147 -2.29 30.01 -11.82
CA ALA A 147 -1.42 30.29 -10.69
C ALA A 147 -0.18 30.98 -11.26
N ARG A 148 -0.23 32.32 -11.35
CA ARG A 148 0.97 33.14 -11.50
C ARG A 148 1.88 32.85 -10.31
N TYR A 149 2.93 32.07 -10.52
CA TYR A 149 4.10 32.16 -9.67
C TYR A 149 4.80 33.48 -10.00
N SER A 150 4.63 34.47 -9.12
CA SER A 150 5.54 35.61 -9.03
C SER A 150 6.89 35.09 -8.56
N ALA A 151 7.71 34.64 -9.52
CA ALA A 151 9.14 34.51 -9.31
C ALA A 151 9.74 35.92 -9.45
N SER A 152 10.28 36.43 -8.35
CA SER A 152 11.07 37.65 -8.28
C SER A 152 12.20 37.57 -9.31
N ALA A 153 12.07 38.29 -10.42
CA ALA A 153 13.15 38.44 -11.39
C ALA A 153 13.99 39.66 -10.99
N ALA A 154 15.22 39.39 -10.57
CA ALA A 154 16.27 40.40 -10.44
C ALA A 154 16.73 40.85 -11.84
N HIS A 155 16.83 42.17 -12.00
CA HIS A 155 17.70 42.94 -12.89
C HIS A 155 17.90 42.49 -14.35
N GLY A 156 17.42 43.32 -15.28
CA GLY A 156 17.80 43.28 -16.70
C GLY A 156 17.16 44.41 -17.49
N THR A 157 17.91 45.51 -17.64
CA THR A 157 17.64 46.69 -18.47
C THR A 157 17.23 46.37 -19.91
N SER A 158 16.16 47.00 -20.42
CA SER A 158 16.14 47.59 -21.78
C SER A 158 14.94 48.52 -21.99
N GLN A 159 15.23 49.65 -22.62
CA GLN A 159 14.41 50.83 -22.85
C GLN A 159 13.28 50.63 -23.88
N GLY A 160 12.20 51.42 -23.77
CA GLY A 160 11.21 51.66 -24.84
C GLY A 160 9.96 52.38 -24.30
N PRO A 161 9.56 53.54 -24.85
CA PRO A 161 8.65 54.46 -24.17
C PRO A 161 7.19 54.11 -24.45
N SER A 162 6.36 54.07 -23.41
CA SER A 162 4.90 54.03 -23.57
C SER A 162 4.31 55.33 -23.05
N GLU A 163 3.86 56.10 -24.03
CA GLU A 163 3.12 57.34 -23.98
C GLU A 163 1.76 57.14 -23.31
N TYR A 164 1.42 57.94 -22.28
CA TYR A 164 0.06 58.05 -21.76
C TYR A 164 -0.27 59.53 -21.47
N PRO A 165 -1.51 59.99 -21.75
CA PRO A 165 -1.83 61.41 -21.84
C PRO A 165 -2.18 62.02 -20.48
N ALA A 166 -1.51 63.10 -20.10
CA ALA A 166 -1.91 63.94 -18.97
C ALA A 166 -3.03 64.89 -19.41
N LYS A 167 -4.25 64.65 -18.92
CA LYS A 167 -5.37 65.59 -19.07
C LYS A 167 -5.17 66.75 -18.11
N ASN A 168 -5.07 67.95 -18.67
CA ASN A 168 -5.09 69.23 -17.99
C ASN A 168 -6.38 69.41 -17.18
N TYR A 169 -6.26 69.86 -15.94
CA TYR A 169 -7.32 70.56 -15.23
C TYR A 169 -6.80 71.95 -14.90
N VAL A 170 -7.57 72.95 -15.36
CA VAL A 170 -7.43 74.39 -15.12
C VAL A 170 -7.66 74.70 -13.65
#